data_AF-A0A2S8HYQ9-F1
#
_entry.id   AF-A0A2S8HYQ9-F1
#
_cell.length_a   1.000
_cell.length_b   1.000
_cell.length_c   1.000
_cell.angle_alpha   90.00
_cell.angle_beta   90.00
_cell.angle_gamma   90.00
#
_symmetry.space_group_name_H-M   'P 1'
#
loop_
_entity.id
_entity.type
_entity.pdbx_description
1 polymer ?
#
loop_
_entity_poly.entity_id
_entity_poly.type
_entity_poly.pdbx_seq_one_letter_code
_entity_poly.pdbx_strand_id
1 'polypeptide(L)'
;MQGFEHVEFDLARGWSRLLDAGFAPHMHGPAIAAVINRQAQSIGIVDGMHVRWNDFYEFFLSPGCMHVAQNIGFTFKSESVRGALAGEAPPRNPFHALFMLIALFDGWDNAELALLSPAPPPPSTHTRVKHGRSPELETAAKERLHKISMTLLPETIARYNKLRKKHPSLSHSNIRELLPPTNRLAVTRARLLEHGANVPPARHGTAMYRKNDALLVQRIKERARTFKAMNTTRRLTAHLLIGGHRGSACSRRIFVERYPKAAAVLEKLIETPLQRYIRLLRPLVLSGQIPGWRAKDVGRLKDLQFKQAQLLWNRHMLAEKKQGRP
;
A
#
# COMPACT_ATOMS: atom_id res chain seq x y z
N MET A 1 -3.15 19.10 26.13
CA MET A 1 -2.94 18.04 25.12
C MET A 1 -2.01 17.01 25.73
N GLN A 2 -2.59 16.01 26.40
CA GLN A 2 -1.84 14.85 26.90
C GLN A 2 -1.59 13.89 25.73
N GLY A 3 -0.32 13.53 25.55
CA GLY A 3 0.24 12.44 24.76
C GLY A 3 -0.57 11.80 23.65
N PHE A 4 -0.24 12.13 22.40
CA PHE A 4 -0.47 11.27 21.22
C PHE A 4 0.36 9.96 21.26
N GLU A 5 0.75 9.48 22.45
CA GLU A 5 1.57 8.28 22.67
C GLU A 5 0.77 6.99 22.43
N HIS A 6 -0.56 7.07 22.46
CA HIS A 6 -1.46 5.92 22.29
C HIS A 6 -2.25 5.91 20.97
N VAL A 7 -1.92 6.76 19.99
CA VAL A 7 -2.68 6.84 18.73
C VAL A 7 -2.74 5.49 17.99
N GLU A 8 -1.67 4.69 18.03
CA GLU A 8 -1.69 3.35 17.40
C GLU A 8 -2.61 2.38 18.14
N PHE A 9 -2.68 2.46 19.47
CA PHE A 9 -3.58 1.66 20.29
C PHE A 9 -5.04 2.08 20.07
N ASP A 10 -5.31 3.38 20.04
CA ASP A 10 -6.63 3.94 19.73
C ASP A 10 -7.10 3.56 18.32
N LEU A 11 -6.19 3.54 17.35
CA LEU A 11 -6.48 3.04 16.01
C LEU A 11 -6.89 1.57 16.03
N ALA A 12 -6.19 0.73 16.79
CA ALA A 12 -6.53 -0.69 16.92
C ALA A 12 -7.88 -0.89 17.60
N ARG A 13 -8.16 -0.14 18.68
CA ARG A 13 -9.44 -0.16 19.39
C ARG A 13 -10.59 0.31 18.50
N GLY A 14 -10.42 1.44 17.83
CA GLY A 14 -11.41 1.99 16.91
C GLY A 14 -11.69 1.09 15.73
N TRP A 15 -10.64 0.48 15.15
CA TRP A 15 -10.82 -0.53 14.10
C TRP A 15 -11.60 -1.74 14.59
N SER A 16 -11.27 -2.29 15.77
CA SER A 16 -11.99 -3.41 16.35
C SER A 16 -13.47 -3.08 16.61
N ARG A 17 -13.77 -1.86 17.08
CA ARG A 17 -15.15 -1.41 17.33
C ARG A 17 -15.94 -1.19 16.04
N LEU A 18 -15.35 -0.58 15.02
CA LEU A 18 -16.04 -0.38 13.73
C LEU A 18 -16.33 -1.68 12.96
N LEU A 19 -15.68 -2.79 13.32
CA LEU A 19 -15.99 -4.11 12.79
C LEU A 19 -17.16 -4.80 13.52
N ASP A 20 -17.56 -4.29 14.68
CA ASP A 20 -18.74 -4.77 15.40
C ASP A 20 -20.01 -4.18 14.77
N ALA A 21 -20.85 -5.06 14.21
CA ALA A 21 -22.09 -4.66 13.55
C ALA A 21 -23.09 -3.98 14.51
N GLY A 22 -22.98 -4.23 15.82
CA GLY A 22 -23.85 -3.62 16.83
C GLY A 22 -23.40 -2.24 17.33
N PHE A 23 -22.17 -1.82 17.02
CA PHE A 23 -21.58 -0.62 17.63
C PHE A 23 -22.28 0.67 17.21
N ALA A 24 -22.43 0.92 15.91
CA ALA A 24 -23.05 2.13 15.39
C ALA A 24 -23.84 1.78 14.11
N PRO A 25 -25.01 1.12 14.21
CA PRO A 25 -25.73 0.60 13.05
C PRO A 25 -26.23 1.71 12.11
N HIS A 26 -26.37 2.94 12.62
CA HIS A 26 -26.77 4.12 11.86
C HIS A 26 -25.58 4.86 11.24
N MET A 27 -24.34 4.44 11.51
CA MET A 27 -23.15 5.06 10.95
C MET A 27 -22.85 4.56 9.55
N HIS A 28 -22.98 5.47 8.60
CA HIS A 28 -22.58 5.29 7.21
C HIS A 28 -21.52 6.33 6.84
N GLY A 29 -20.87 6.12 5.69
CA GLY A 29 -19.80 6.99 5.22
C GLY A 29 -20.08 8.50 5.32
N PRO A 30 -21.23 9.00 4.83
CA PRO A 30 -21.56 10.43 4.92
C PRO A 30 -21.66 10.95 6.35
N ALA A 31 -22.16 10.14 7.29
CA ALA A 31 -22.29 10.54 8.68
C ALA A 31 -20.92 10.67 9.37
N ILE A 32 -19.96 9.79 9.04
CA ILE A 32 -18.56 9.93 9.48
C ILE A 32 -17.96 11.26 8.98
N ALA A 33 -18.21 11.62 7.72
CA ALA A 33 -17.74 12.90 7.18
C ALA A 33 -18.37 14.10 7.91
N ALA A 34 -19.66 14.02 8.24
CA ALA A 34 -20.35 15.06 8.99
C ALA A 34 -19.79 15.22 10.42
N VAL A 35 -19.49 14.11 11.10
CA VAL A 35 -18.84 14.12 12.43
C VAL A 35 -17.44 14.76 12.36
N ILE A 36 -16.64 14.38 11.35
CA ILE A 36 -15.31 14.99 11.11
C ILE A 36 -15.44 16.49 10.84
N ASN A 37 -16.37 16.90 9.98
CA ASN A 37 -16.58 18.31 9.62
C ASN A 37 -16.99 19.15 10.83
N ARG A 38 -17.96 18.67 11.62
CA ARG A 38 -18.44 19.36 12.83
C ARG A 38 -17.29 19.60 13.80
N GLN A 39 -16.46 18.59 14.04
CA GLN A 39 -15.32 18.73 14.94
C GLN A 39 -14.22 19.62 14.33
N ALA A 40 -13.98 19.53 13.03
CA ALA A 40 -13.03 20.41 12.37
C ALA A 40 -13.46 21.89 12.39
N GLN A 41 -14.77 22.16 12.34
CA GLN A 41 -15.32 23.50 12.53
C GLN A 41 -15.18 23.97 13.98
N SER A 42 -15.50 23.12 14.97
CA SER A 42 -15.44 23.49 16.40
C SER A 42 -14.04 23.89 16.85
N ILE A 43 -13.00 23.25 16.31
CA ILE A 43 -11.59 23.56 16.60
C ILE A 43 -11.00 24.63 15.64
N GLY A 44 -11.78 25.16 14.70
CA GLY A 44 -11.32 26.19 13.77
C GLY A 44 -10.35 25.70 12.68
N ILE A 45 -10.41 24.44 12.27
CA ILE A 45 -9.68 23.99 11.06
C ILE A 45 -10.47 24.32 9.79
N VAL A 46 -11.80 24.39 9.90
CA VAL A 46 -12.72 24.65 8.80
C VAL A 46 -13.54 25.89 9.10
N ASP A 47 -13.63 26.77 8.10
CA ASP A 47 -14.50 27.95 8.10
C ASP A 47 -15.45 27.86 6.90
N GLY A 48 -16.72 27.55 7.17
CA GLY A 48 -17.70 27.16 6.16
C GLY A 48 -17.23 25.96 5.33
N MET A 49 -16.91 26.18 4.05
CA MET A 49 -16.40 25.17 3.10
C MET A 49 -14.87 25.25 2.88
N HIS A 50 -14.19 26.16 3.58
CA HIS A 50 -12.76 26.42 3.39
C HIS A 50 -11.94 25.75 4.49
N VAL A 51 -10.98 24.92 4.10
CA VAL A 51 -10.01 24.31 5.01
C VAL A 51 -8.82 25.24 5.21
N ARG A 52 -8.57 25.65 6.45
CA ARG A 52 -7.38 26.41 6.83
C ARG A 52 -6.19 25.45 6.94
N TRP A 53 -5.56 25.18 5.79
CA TRP A 53 -4.52 24.15 5.71
C TRP A 53 -3.35 24.36 6.66
N ASN A 54 -2.92 25.60 6.90
CA ASN A 54 -1.80 25.86 7.81
C ASN A 54 -2.15 25.42 9.24
N ASP A 55 -3.32 25.82 9.74
CA ASP A 55 -3.85 25.44 11.06
C ASP A 55 -4.04 23.92 11.14
N PHE A 56 -4.55 23.31 10.07
CA PHE A 56 -4.65 21.85 9.96
C PHE A 56 -3.28 21.19 10.09
N TYR A 57 -2.25 21.68 9.39
CA TYR A 57 -0.92 21.12 9.52
C TYR A 57 -0.40 21.28 10.95
N GLU A 58 -0.48 22.48 11.52
CA GLU A 58 0.02 22.77 12.87
C GLU A 58 -0.68 21.93 13.95
N PHE A 59 -1.98 21.70 13.82
CA PHE A 59 -2.74 20.79 14.70
C PHE A 59 -2.18 19.36 14.70
N PHE A 60 -1.77 18.85 13.52
CA PHE A 60 -1.27 17.49 13.38
C PHE A 60 0.26 17.34 13.53
N LEU A 61 0.99 18.42 13.84
CA LEU A 61 2.47 18.40 13.93
C LEU A 61 3.03 17.68 15.17
N SER A 62 2.19 17.14 16.05
CA SER A 62 2.66 16.38 17.21
C SER A 62 3.52 15.17 16.75
N PRO A 63 4.62 14.83 17.44
CA PRO A 63 5.50 13.73 17.04
C PRO A 63 4.77 12.38 16.91
N GLY A 64 3.82 12.10 17.82
CA GLY A 64 2.98 10.89 17.80
C GLY A 64 2.08 10.82 16.58
N CYS A 65 1.29 11.87 16.30
CA CYS A 65 0.44 11.91 15.10
C CYS A 65 1.26 11.78 13.81
N MET A 66 2.40 12.47 13.74
CA MET A 66 3.24 12.46 12.55
C MET A 66 3.83 11.07 12.27
N HIS A 67 4.24 10.33 13.30
CA HIS A 67 4.73 8.96 13.14
C HIS A 67 3.66 8.05 12.55
N VAL A 68 2.46 8.06 13.16
CA VAL A 68 1.33 7.24 12.71
C VAL A 68 0.87 7.63 11.31
N ALA A 69 0.71 8.93 11.04
CA ALA A 69 0.34 9.44 9.73
C ALA A 69 1.29 8.95 8.63
N GLN A 70 2.60 8.94 8.90
CA GLN A 70 3.57 8.39 7.95
C GLN A 70 3.41 6.88 7.78
N ASN A 71 3.22 6.12 8.86
CA ASN A 71 3.07 4.66 8.80
C ASN A 71 1.87 4.26 7.93
N ILE A 72 0.72 4.90 8.12
CA ILE A 72 -0.52 4.65 7.37
C ILE A 72 -0.57 5.34 5.99
N GLY A 73 0.44 6.14 5.65
CA GLY A 73 0.51 6.86 4.38
C GLY A 73 -0.53 7.97 4.24
N PHE A 74 -0.92 8.59 5.37
CA PHE A 74 -1.84 9.71 5.40
C PHE A 74 -1.22 10.93 4.70
N THR A 75 -1.97 11.51 3.76
CA THR A 75 -1.57 12.73 3.03
C THR A 75 -2.46 13.87 3.48
N PHE A 76 -1.90 14.75 4.32
CA PHE A 76 -2.62 15.84 4.99
C PHE A 76 -3.42 16.72 4.01
N LYS A 77 -2.82 17.09 2.87
CA LYS A 77 -3.50 17.87 1.84
C LYS A 77 -3.81 16.99 0.63
N SER A 78 -4.91 16.26 0.73
CA SER A 78 -5.45 15.46 -0.37
C SER A 78 -6.91 15.79 -0.60
N GLU A 79 -7.42 15.49 -1.80
CA GLU A 79 -8.84 15.69 -2.10
C GLU A 79 -9.75 14.86 -1.17
N SER A 80 -9.30 13.68 -0.77
CA SER A 80 -10.02 12.83 0.19
C SER A 80 -10.09 13.47 1.57
N VAL A 81 -9.01 14.10 2.05
CA VAL A 81 -9.01 14.81 3.34
C VAL A 81 -9.81 16.10 3.25
N ARG A 82 -9.69 16.85 2.14
CA ARG A 82 -10.51 18.04 1.87
C ARG A 82 -12.00 17.70 1.92
N GLY A 83 -12.41 16.66 1.21
CA GLY A 83 -13.80 16.21 1.18
C GLY A 83 -14.32 15.79 2.55
N ALA A 84 -13.49 15.11 3.34
CA ALA A 84 -13.84 14.73 4.71
C ALA A 84 -13.99 15.93 5.65
N LEU A 85 -13.03 16.86 5.61
CA LEU A 85 -13.07 18.09 6.41
C LEU A 85 -14.23 18.99 6.02
N ALA A 86 -14.61 19.03 4.74
CA ALA A 86 -15.78 19.77 4.25
C ALA A 86 -17.11 19.03 4.45
N GLY A 87 -17.10 17.80 4.96
CA GLY A 87 -18.29 16.97 5.11
C GLY A 87 -18.89 16.45 3.79
N GLU A 88 -18.18 16.58 2.66
CA GLU A 88 -18.61 16.15 1.33
C GLU A 88 -18.61 14.61 1.21
N ALA A 89 -17.56 13.96 1.72
CA ALA A 89 -17.39 12.50 1.63
C ALA A 89 -16.37 11.99 2.66
N PRO A 90 -16.52 10.77 3.19
CA PRO A 90 -15.54 10.20 4.11
C PRO A 90 -14.21 9.89 3.40
N PRO A 91 -13.10 9.78 4.14
CA PRO A 91 -11.86 9.28 3.58
C PRO A 91 -12.03 7.86 3.00
N ARG A 92 -11.55 7.62 1.78
CA ARG A 92 -11.69 6.31 1.10
C ARG A 92 -10.99 5.17 1.85
N ASN A 93 -9.89 5.49 2.53
CA ASN A 93 -9.18 4.53 3.35
C ASN A 93 -9.72 4.62 4.79
N PRO A 94 -10.29 3.54 5.35
CA PRO A 94 -10.87 3.59 6.69
C PRO A 94 -9.85 3.91 7.79
N PHE A 95 -8.57 3.53 7.62
CA PHE A 95 -7.52 3.93 8.55
C PHE A 95 -7.26 5.44 8.53
N HIS A 96 -7.48 6.11 7.38
CA HIS A 96 -7.37 7.56 7.29
C HIS A 96 -8.56 8.24 7.98
N ALA A 97 -9.76 7.67 7.87
CA ALA A 97 -10.94 8.15 8.59
C ALA A 97 -10.77 8.02 10.10
N LEU A 98 -10.38 6.84 10.59
CA LEU A 98 -10.10 6.59 12.00
C LEU A 98 -9.00 7.50 12.54
N PHE A 99 -7.90 7.66 11.80
CA PHE A 99 -6.81 8.56 12.19
C PHE A 99 -7.29 10.01 12.33
N MET A 100 -8.13 10.50 11.40
CA MET A 100 -8.71 11.83 11.50
C MET A 100 -9.64 11.96 12.72
N LEU A 101 -10.50 10.97 12.97
CA LEU A 101 -11.39 10.98 14.13
C LEU A 101 -10.60 11.03 15.44
N ILE A 102 -9.66 10.11 15.65
CA ILE A 102 -8.84 10.05 16.86
C ILE A 102 -8.07 11.36 17.05
N ALA A 103 -7.48 11.91 15.98
CA ALA A 103 -6.72 13.14 16.09
C ALA A 103 -7.60 14.37 16.39
N LEU A 104 -8.76 14.50 15.74
CA LEU A 104 -9.65 15.66 15.91
C LEU A 104 -10.39 15.66 17.26
N PHE A 105 -10.62 14.47 17.83
CA PHE A 105 -11.32 14.28 19.10
C PHE A 105 -10.37 14.04 20.29
N ASP A 106 -9.06 14.10 20.08
CA ASP A 106 -8.04 13.86 21.11
C ASP A 106 -8.19 12.49 21.79
N GLY A 107 -8.38 11.43 20.99
CA GLY A 107 -8.48 10.05 21.46
C GLY A 107 -9.70 9.30 20.93
N TRP A 108 -9.65 7.96 21.04
CA TRP A 108 -10.76 7.11 20.59
C TRP A 108 -12.03 7.26 21.44
N ASP A 109 -11.92 7.43 22.76
CA ASP A 109 -13.10 7.52 23.64
C ASP A 109 -14.04 8.67 23.24
N ASN A 110 -13.48 9.85 22.95
CA ASN A 110 -14.25 11.01 22.50
C ASN A 110 -14.82 10.82 21.09
N ALA A 111 -14.06 10.17 20.21
CA ALA A 111 -14.54 9.83 18.86
C ALA A 111 -15.69 8.81 18.93
N GLU A 112 -15.59 7.80 19.80
CA GLU A 112 -16.62 6.79 20.07
C GLU A 112 -17.91 7.43 20.54
N LEU A 113 -17.85 8.35 21.52
CA LEU A 113 -19.01 9.11 21.98
C LEU A 113 -19.66 9.95 20.85
N ALA A 114 -18.84 10.56 19.99
CA ALA A 114 -19.33 11.36 18.87
C ALA A 114 -19.99 10.49 17.78
N LEU A 115 -19.50 9.28 17.55
CA LEU A 115 -20.06 8.32 16.59
C LEU A 115 -21.35 7.65 17.07
N LEU A 116 -21.52 7.51 18.39
CA LEU A 116 -22.74 7.00 19.00
C LEU A 116 -23.85 8.05 19.10
N SER A 117 -23.49 9.32 19.03
CA SER A 117 -24.43 10.44 19.05
C SER A 117 -25.23 10.50 17.74
N PRO A 118 -26.50 10.98 17.77
CA PRO A 118 -27.27 11.18 16.56
C PRO A 118 -26.48 12.00 15.53
N ALA A 119 -26.36 11.44 14.32
CA ALA A 119 -25.57 12.05 13.26
C ALA A 119 -26.04 13.49 13.02
N PRO A 120 -25.14 14.49 13.00
CA PRO A 120 -25.52 15.81 12.53
C PRO A 120 -26.01 15.69 11.09
N PRO A 121 -27.02 16.49 10.67
CA PRO A 121 -27.46 16.50 9.30
C PRO A 121 -26.25 16.81 8.40
N PRO A 122 -26.11 16.13 7.25
CA PRO A 122 -25.01 16.42 6.34
C PRO A 122 -25.06 17.90 5.95
N PRO A 123 -23.90 18.58 5.83
CA PRO A 123 -23.89 19.95 5.33
C PRO A 123 -24.57 19.99 3.96
N SER A 124 -25.30 21.07 3.70
CA SER A 124 -26.02 21.30 2.44
C SER A 124 -25.06 21.04 1.27
N THR A 125 -25.21 19.90 0.59
CA THR A 125 -24.36 19.55 -0.54
C THR A 125 -24.72 20.48 -1.69
N HIS A 126 -24.00 21.60 -1.82
CA HIS A 126 -23.91 22.28 -3.10
C HIS A 126 -23.18 21.34 -4.04
N THR A 127 -23.95 20.71 -4.94
CA THR A 127 -23.42 19.87 -6.02
C THR A 127 -22.48 20.74 -6.83
N ARG A 128 -21.17 20.64 -6.56
CA ARG A 128 -20.16 21.38 -7.32
C ARG A 128 -20.17 20.78 -8.72
N VAL A 129 -20.84 21.45 -9.65
CA VAL A 129 -20.84 21.09 -11.06
C VAL A 129 -19.39 21.11 -11.52
N LYS A 130 -18.80 19.93 -11.68
CA LYS A 130 -17.46 19.79 -12.26
C LYS A 130 -17.62 20.07 -13.74
N HIS A 131 -17.43 21.32 -14.15
CA HIS A 131 -17.20 21.63 -15.56
C HIS A 131 -15.90 20.95 -15.97
N GLY A 132 -16.02 19.77 -16.56
CA GLY A 132 -14.89 19.05 -17.14
C GLY A 132 -14.29 19.92 -18.25
N ARG A 133 -13.02 20.29 -18.10
CA ARG A 133 -12.28 20.87 -19.22
C ARG A 133 -11.99 19.77 -20.23
N SER A 134 -11.89 20.11 -21.50
CA SER A 134 -11.42 19.14 -22.50
C SER A 134 -10.01 18.66 -22.09
N PRO A 135 -9.66 17.39 -22.37
CA PRO A 135 -8.35 16.85 -22.03
C PRO A 135 -7.19 17.70 -22.55
N GLU A 136 -7.33 18.28 -23.74
CA GLU A 136 -6.35 19.14 -24.41
C GLU A 136 -6.10 20.46 -23.65
N LEU A 137 -7.17 21.09 -23.16
CA LEU A 137 -7.05 22.32 -22.35
C LEU A 137 -6.38 22.02 -21.01
N GLU A 138 -6.58 20.83 -20.45
CA GLU A 138 -5.89 20.42 -19.23
C GLU A 138 -4.39 20.19 -19.44
N THR A 139 -3.99 19.54 -20.54
CA THR A 139 -2.57 19.35 -20.87
C THR A 139 -1.89 20.68 -21.10
N ALA A 140 -2.46 21.57 -21.91
CA ALA A 140 -1.90 22.88 -22.18
C ALA A 140 -1.75 23.73 -20.89
N ALA A 141 -2.77 23.68 -20.01
CA ALA A 141 -2.69 24.36 -18.71
C ALA A 141 -1.60 23.77 -17.81
N LYS A 142 -1.45 22.44 -17.76
CA LYS A 142 -0.39 21.77 -16.99
C LYS A 142 1.00 22.12 -17.51
N GLU A 143 1.20 22.17 -18.82
CA GLU A 143 2.47 22.57 -19.43
C GLU A 143 2.82 24.02 -19.11
N ARG A 144 1.84 24.94 -19.23
CA ARG A 144 2.03 26.34 -18.87
C ARG A 144 2.43 26.49 -17.40
N LEU A 145 1.71 25.82 -16.49
CA LEU A 145 2.03 25.82 -15.06
C LEU A 145 3.40 25.19 -14.78
N HIS A 146 3.79 24.14 -15.51
CA HIS A 146 5.10 23.54 -15.36
C HIS A 146 6.21 24.50 -15.81
N LYS A 147 6.04 25.23 -16.91
CA LYS A 147 6.99 26.28 -17.35
C LYS A 147 7.15 27.36 -16.29
N ILE A 148 6.05 27.89 -15.75
CA ILE A 148 6.06 28.87 -14.64
C ILE A 148 6.75 28.28 -13.40
N SER A 149 6.46 27.02 -13.08
CA SER A 149 7.07 26.37 -11.92
C SER A 149 8.58 26.20 -12.09
N MET A 150 9.06 26.01 -13.32
CA MET A 150 10.49 25.90 -13.64
C MET A 150 11.20 27.25 -13.55
N THR A 151 10.58 28.34 -14.01
CA THR A 151 11.17 29.68 -13.89
C THR A 151 11.30 30.11 -12.43
N LEU A 152 10.33 29.73 -11.59
CA LEU A 152 10.34 30.01 -10.15
C LEU A 152 11.18 29.02 -9.33
N LEU A 153 11.90 28.08 -9.96
CA LEU A 153 12.57 26.98 -9.25
C LEU A 153 13.60 27.45 -8.22
N PRO A 154 14.48 28.45 -8.48
CA PRO A 154 15.45 28.93 -7.48
C PRO A 154 14.78 29.43 -6.20
N GLU A 155 13.77 30.29 -6.31
CA GLU A 155 12.99 30.77 -5.17
C GLU A 155 12.25 29.63 -4.47
N THR A 156 11.75 28.68 -5.26
CA THR A 156 11.03 27.52 -4.74
C THR A 156 11.94 26.63 -3.89
N ILE A 157 13.20 26.45 -4.28
CA ILE A 157 14.19 25.68 -3.50
C ILE A 157 14.45 26.38 -2.16
N ALA A 158 14.60 27.70 -2.15
CA ALA A 158 14.77 28.47 -0.92
C ALA A 158 13.56 28.29 0.02
N ARG A 159 12.33 28.40 -0.52
CA ARG A 159 11.09 28.17 0.25
C ARG A 159 10.99 26.73 0.74
N TYR A 160 11.32 25.75 -0.09
CA TYR A 160 11.32 24.33 0.27
C TYR A 160 12.28 24.06 1.43
N ASN A 161 13.50 24.58 1.38
CA ASN A 161 14.49 24.42 2.46
C ASN A 161 14.04 25.12 3.76
N LYS A 162 13.40 26.29 3.67
CA LYS A 162 12.83 26.97 4.84
C LYS A 162 11.72 26.14 5.48
N LEU A 163 10.79 25.60 4.68
CA LEU A 163 9.73 24.70 5.16
C LEU A 163 10.30 23.40 5.74
N ARG A 164 11.38 22.87 5.13
CA ARG A 164 12.05 21.67 5.62
C ARG A 164 12.72 21.90 6.98
N LYS A 165 13.34 23.06 7.19
CA LYS A 165 13.90 23.46 8.48
C LYS A 165 12.80 23.66 9.54
N LYS A 166 11.68 24.29 9.16
CA LYS A 166 10.53 24.49 10.07
C LYS A 166 9.85 23.16 10.44
N HIS A 167 9.78 22.22 9.51
CA HIS A 167 9.04 20.96 9.66
C HIS A 167 9.89 19.73 9.25
N PRO A 168 10.92 19.37 10.03
CA PRO A 168 11.83 18.27 9.68
C PRO A 168 11.16 16.89 9.64
N SER A 169 10.04 16.74 10.37
CA SER A 169 9.23 15.51 10.40
C SER A 169 8.34 15.31 9.17
N LEU A 170 8.07 16.34 8.36
CA LEU A 170 7.17 16.17 7.21
C LEU A 170 7.81 15.35 6.09
N SER A 171 7.01 14.58 5.35
CA SER A 171 7.48 13.93 4.12
C SER A 171 7.69 14.96 2.99
N HIS A 172 8.50 14.62 1.99
CA HIS A 172 8.66 15.47 0.80
C HIS A 172 7.31 15.85 0.15
N SER A 173 6.39 14.88 0.04
CA SER A 173 5.05 15.13 -0.51
C SER A 173 4.29 16.16 0.32
N ASN A 174 4.34 16.06 1.65
CA ASN A 174 3.66 17.01 2.54
C ASN A 174 4.29 18.41 2.48
N ILE A 175 5.62 18.51 2.40
CA ILE A 175 6.30 19.81 2.22
C ILE A 175 5.93 20.42 0.86
N ARG A 176 5.85 19.62 -0.20
CA ARG A 176 5.44 20.10 -1.52
C ARG A 176 4.01 20.67 -1.52
N GLU A 177 3.11 20.09 -0.73
CA GLU A 177 1.74 20.57 -0.59
C GLU A 177 1.59 21.90 0.18
N LEU A 178 2.59 22.23 1.00
CA LEU A 178 2.71 23.53 1.66
C LEU A 178 3.22 24.64 0.72
N LEU A 179 3.84 24.28 -0.41
CA LEU A 179 4.27 25.27 -1.40
C LEU A 179 3.07 25.86 -2.16
N PRO A 180 3.20 27.09 -2.69
CA PRO A 180 2.21 27.67 -3.60
C PRO A 180 1.96 26.73 -4.79
N PRO A 181 0.71 26.59 -5.27
CA PRO A 181 0.37 25.67 -6.37
C PRO A 181 1.24 25.85 -7.62
N THR A 182 1.59 27.10 -7.95
CA THR A 182 2.47 27.49 -9.06
C THR A 182 3.87 26.89 -8.99
N ASN A 183 4.32 26.50 -7.80
CA ASN A 183 5.69 26.05 -7.56
C ASN A 183 5.79 24.52 -7.46
N ARG A 184 4.66 23.80 -7.38
CA ARG A 184 4.67 22.36 -7.02
C ARG A 184 5.15 21.45 -8.13
N LEU A 185 4.89 21.81 -9.39
CA LEU A 185 5.11 20.92 -10.53
C LEU A 185 6.59 20.67 -10.81
N ALA A 186 7.44 21.69 -10.63
CA ALA A 186 8.87 21.57 -10.84
C ALA A 186 9.61 20.92 -9.66
N VAL A 187 8.97 20.85 -8.49
CA VAL A 187 9.56 20.34 -7.23
C VAL A 187 9.50 18.83 -7.20
N THR A 188 10.34 18.20 -8.02
CA THR A 188 10.61 16.77 -7.96
C THR A 188 11.83 16.52 -7.07
N ARG A 189 11.92 15.34 -6.45
CA ARG A 189 13.09 14.98 -5.63
C ARG A 189 14.40 15.06 -6.41
N ALA A 190 14.40 14.60 -7.66
CA ALA A 190 15.58 14.59 -8.52
C ALA A 190 16.10 16.02 -8.75
N ARG A 191 15.22 16.95 -9.14
CA ARG A 191 15.58 18.36 -9.35
C ARG A 191 16.02 19.04 -8.06
N LEU A 192 15.31 18.80 -6.96
CA LEU A 192 15.72 19.33 -5.66
C LEU A 192 17.14 18.88 -5.28
N LEU A 193 17.48 17.61 -5.49
CA LEU A 193 18.82 17.09 -5.23
C LEU A 193 19.88 17.70 -6.18
N GLU A 194 19.56 17.82 -7.46
CA GLU A 194 20.42 18.45 -8.48
C GLU A 194 20.78 19.89 -8.10
N HIS A 195 19.84 20.62 -7.51
CA HIS A 195 20.07 21.99 -7.02
C HIS A 195 20.48 22.06 -5.54
N GLY A 196 20.99 20.97 -4.95
CA GLY A 196 21.61 20.95 -3.62
C GLY A 196 20.65 21.01 -2.43
N ALA A 197 19.36 20.80 -2.62
CA ALA A 197 18.41 20.76 -1.51
C ALA A 197 18.53 19.45 -0.70
N ASN A 198 18.39 19.56 0.62
CA ASN A 198 18.38 18.39 1.50
C ASN A 198 17.01 17.69 1.43
N VAL A 199 16.90 16.70 0.55
CA VAL A 199 15.70 15.88 0.40
C VAL A 199 15.92 14.56 1.14
N PRO A 200 15.05 14.18 2.10
CA PRO A 200 15.14 12.86 2.72
C PRO A 200 15.06 11.76 1.64
N PRO A 201 15.48 10.51 1.93
CA PRO A 201 15.33 9.42 0.98
C PRO A 201 13.83 9.13 0.71
N ALA A 202 13.52 8.71 -0.51
CA ALA A 202 12.15 8.31 -0.85
C ALA A 202 11.77 7.04 -0.11
N ARG A 203 10.54 7.01 0.44
CA ARG A 203 9.95 5.79 1.04
C ARG A 203 9.93 4.62 0.05
N HIS A 204 9.93 4.90 -1.26
CA HIS A 204 9.96 3.92 -2.34
C HIS A 204 11.04 4.28 -3.39
N GLY A 205 12.30 4.32 -2.96
CA GLY A 205 13.46 4.64 -3.82
C GLY A 205 14.30 3.42 -4.23
N THR A 206 15.19 3.62 -5.20
CA THR A 206 16.16 2.63 -5.68
C THR A 206 16.98 1.99 -4.56
N ALA A 207 17.42 2.77 -3.57
CA ALA A 207 18.15 2.26 -2.40
C ALA A 207 17.31 1.29 -1.55
N MET A 208 16.03 1.62 -1.32
CA MET A 208 15.11 0.72 -0.60
C MET A 208 14.84 -0.55 -1.39
N TYR A 209 14.64 -0.44 -2.70
CA TYR A 209 14.45 -1.61 -3.57
C TYR A 209 15.68 -2.52 -3.55
N ARG A 210 16.90 -1.97 -3.60
CA ARG A 210 18.14 -2.77 -3.48
C ARG A 210 18.23 -3.53 -2.16
N LYS A 211 17.88 -2.89 -1.03
CA LYS A 211 17.85 -3.57 0.29
C LYS A 211 16.80 -4.68 0.31
N ASN A 212 15.61 -4.39 -0.21
CA ASN A 212 14.50 -5.34 -0.27
C ASN A 212 14.74 -6.48 -1.27
N ASP A 213 15.53 -6.26 -2.33
CA ASP A 213 15.86 -7.27 -3.34
C ASP A 213 16.61 -8.46 -2.71
N ALA A 214 17.58 -8.18 -1.82
CA ALA A 214 18.31 -9.23 -1.09
C ALA A 214 17.40 -10.03 -0.15
N LEU A 215 16.54 -9.34 0.62
CA LEU A 215 15.56 -9.99 1.51
C LEU A 215 14.56 -10.83 0.71
N LEU A 216 14.12 -10.33 -0.45
CA LEU A 216 13.21 -11.03 -1.33
C LEU A 216 13.84 -12.29 -1.92
N VAL A 217 15.12 -12.24 -2.30
CA VAL A 217 15.88 -13.43 -2.73
C VAL A 217 15.84 -14.51 -1.65
N GLN A 218 16.11 -14.16 -0.40
CA GLN A 218 16.10 -15.11 0.72
C GLN A 218 14.70 -15.72 0.88
N ARG A 219 13.67 -14.88 0.93
CA ARG A 219 12.27 -15.33 1.05
C ARG A 219 11.86 -16.27 -0.09
N ILE A 220 12.21 -15.95 -1.34
CA ILE A 220 11.90 -16.79 -2.51
C ILE A 220 12.55 -18.17 -2.35
N LYS A 221 13.83 -18.22 -1.94
CA LYS A 221 14.56 -19.48 -1.73
C LYS A 221 13.95 -20.31 -0.60
N GLU A 222 13.67 -19.69 0.55
CA GLU A 222 13.05 -20.37 1.69
C GLU A 222 11.67 -20.92 1.35
N ARG A 223 10.85 -20.12 0.66
CA ARG A 223 9.52 -20.54 0.23
C ARG A 223 9.57 -21.67 -0.79
N ALA A 224 10.51 -21.62 -1.75
CA ALA A 224 10.74 -22.73 -2.67
C ALA A 224 11.20 -24.01 -1.95
N ARG A 225 12.11 -23.91 -0.98
CA ARG A 225 12.54 -25.05 -0.15
C ARG A 225 11.37 -25.65 0.61
N THR A 226 10.58 -24.81 1.26
CA THR A 226 9.39 -25.22 2.04
C THR A 226 8.39 -25.96 1.17
N PHE A 227 8.04 -25.41 0.00
CA PHE A 227 7.10 -26.08 -0.90
C PHE A 227 7.63 -27.41 -1.44
N LYS A 228 8.94 -27.51 -1.71
CA LYS A 228 9.57 -28.77 -2.13
C LYS A 228 9.59 -29.79 -1.00
N ALA A 229 9.89 -29.38 0.23
CA ALA A 229 9.88 -30.25 1.41
C ALA A 229 8.47 -30.78 1.72
N MET A 230 7.44 -29.94 1.59
CA MET A 230 6.03 -30.34 1.73
C MET A 230 5.50 -31.14 0.53
N ASN A 231 6.33 -31.40 -0.48
CA ASN A 231 5.96 -32.02 -1.74
C ASN A 231 4.64 -31.49 -2.34
N THR A 232 4.46 -30.16 -2.34
CA THR A 232 3.18 -29.56 -2.75
C THR A 232 2.77 -30.01 -4.15
N THR A 233 1.51 -30.41 -4.32
CA THR A 233 0.97 -30.80 -5.62
C THR A 233 0.96 -29.64 -6.61
N ARG A 234 1.00 -28.39 -6.15
CA ARG A 234 1.01 -27.19 -7.01
C ARG A 234 2.36 -27.02 -7.70
N ARG A 235 2.33 -26.43 -8.90
CA ARG A 235 3.54 -26.00 -9.61
C ARG A 235 4.15 -24.79 -8.92
N LEU A 236 5.47 -24.76 -8.75
CA LEU A 236 6.16 -23.55 -8.27
C LEU A 236 6.16 -22.49 -9.37
N THR A 237 5.26 -21.52 -9.28
CA THR A 237 5.17 -20.38 -10.21
C THR A 237 5.73 -19.11 -9.57
N ALA A 238 6.03 -18.13 -10.41
CA ALA A 238 6.43 -16.79 -9.97
C ALA A 238 5.52 -16.26 -8.86
N HIS A 239 4.21 -16.25 -9.13
CA HIS A 239 3.17 -15.78 -8.24
C HIS A 239 3.17 -16.51 -6.88
N LEU A 240 3.33 -17.83 -6.89
CA LEU A 240 3.35 -18.63 -5.66
C LEU A 240 4.58 -18.34 -4.78
N LEU A 241 5.73 -18.13 -5.42
CA LEU A 241 7.01 -17.86 -4.74
C LEU A 241 7.13 -16.43 -4.20
N ILE A 242 6.47 -15.45 -4.83
CA ILE A 242 6.44 -14.05 -4.37
C ILE A 242 5.15 -13.70 -3.62
N GLY A 243 4.25 -14.66 -3.41
CA GLY A 243 2.95 -14.46 -2.79
C GLY A 243 3.07 -13.73 -1.44
N GLY A 244 2.24 -12.71 -1.26
CA GLY A 244 2.22 -11.86 -0.06
C GLY A 244 3.39 -10.86 0.04
N HIS A 245 4.14 -10.63 -1.04
CA HIS A 245 5.10 -9.52 -1.13
C HIS A 245 4.51 -8.39 -1.98
N ARG A 246 4.74 -7.12 -1.63
CA ARG A 246 4.21 -5.95 -2.38
C ARG A 246 4.58 -5.95 -3.87
N GLY A 247 5.70 -6.58 -4.22
CA GLY A 247 6.12 -6.76 -5.61
C GLY A 247 5.27 -7.74 -6.42
N SER A 248 4.41 -8.56 -5.80
CA SER A 248 3.59 -9.56 -6.49
C SER A 248 2.49 -8.97 -7.36
N ALA A 249 2.05 -7.75 -7.05
CA ALA A 249 1.04 -7.01 -7.80
C ALA A 249 1.65 -6.12 -8.90
N CYS A 250 2.99 -6.02 -8.98
CA CYS A 250 3.65 -5.24 -10.01
C CYS A 250 3.71 -6.04 -11.32
N SER A 251 3.71 -5.33 -12.45
CA SER A 251 3.98 -5.98 -13.74
C SER A 251 5.38 -6.61 -13.74
N ARG A 252 5.57 -7.67 -14.55
CA ARG A 252 6.86 -8.37 -14.66
C ARG A 252 8.01 -7.41 -14.96
N ARG A 253 7.79 -6.46 -15.87
CA ARG A 253 8.77 -5.42 -16.23
C ARG A 253 9.20 -4.61 -15.01
N ILE A 254 8.24 -4.06 -14.27
CA ILE A 254 8.52 -3.26 -13.07
C ILE A 254 9.22 -4.10 -12.00
N PHE A 255 8.86 -5.38 -11.87
CA PHE A 255 9.50 -6.28 -10.93
C PHE A 255 10.97 -6.51 -11.26
N VAL A 256 11.30 -6.76 -12.54
CA VAL A 256 12.69 -6.95 -12.99
C VAL A 256 13.52 -5.68 -12.80
N GLU A 257 12.95 -4.52 -13.10
CA GLU A 257 13.61 -3.22 -12.92
C GLU A 257 13.90 -2.93 -11.43
N ARG A 258 12.97 -3.27 -10.53
CA ARG A 258 13.11 -2.98 -9.09
C ARG A 258 13.89 -4.06 -8.31
N TYR A 259 13.78 -5.32 -8.71
CA TYR A 259 14.31 -6.48 -7.99
C TYR A 259 15.08 -7.44 -8.90
N PRO A 260 16.18 -6.99 -9.52
CA PRO A 260 16.89 -7.77 -10.52
C PRO A 260 17.46 -9.08 -9.96
N LYS A 261 17.95 -9.11 -8.71
CA LYS A 261 18.49 -10.34 -8.12
C LYS A 261 17.37 -11.33 -7.80
N ALA A 262 16.26 -10.86 -7.26
CA ALA A 262 15.09 -11.69 -7.00
C ALA A 262 14.50 -12.25 -8.30
N ALA A 263 14.44 -11.45 -9.37
CA ALA A 263 13.99 -11.89 -10.69
C ALA A 263 14.86 -13.03 -11.23
N ALA A 264 16.19 -12.89 -11.17
CA ALA A 264 17.12 -13.94 -11.61
C ALA A 264 16.97 -15.24 -10.79
N VAL A 265 16.73 -15.13 -9.48
CA VAL A 265 16.49 -16.30 -8.61
C VAL A 265 15.15 -16.95 -8.88
N LEU A 266 14.12 -16.15 -9.15
CA LEU A 266 12.78 -16.60 -9.49
C LEU A 266 12.80 -17.43 -10.78
N GLU A 267 13.47 -16.96 -11.83
CA GLU A 267 13.60 -17.69 -13.10
C GLU A 267 14.24 -19.07 -12.93
N LYS A 268 15.20 -19.20 -11.99
CA LYS A 268 15.84 -20.49 -11.67
C LYS A 268 14.96 -21.44 -10.86
N LEU A 269 13.96 -20.92 -10.14
CA LEU A 269 13.15 -21.70 -9.18
C LEU A 269 11.73 -21.99 -9.68
N ILE A 270 11.28 -21.31 -10.73
CA ILE A 270 10.02 -21.61 -11.40
C ILE A 270 10.10 -22.99 -12.05
N GLU A 271 9.06 -23.77 -11.84
CA GLU A 271 8.93 -25.09 -12.44
C GLU A 271 8.19 -25.03 -13.78
N THR A 272 8.70 -25.76 -14.76
CA THR A 272 7.92 -26.19 -15.92
C THR A 272 6.89 -27.26 -15.50
N PRO A 273 5.84 -27.51 -16.30
CA PRO A 273 4.92 -28.61 -16.06
C PRO A 273 5.61 -29.97 -15.88
N LEU A 274 6.66 -30.25 -16.67
CA LEU A 274 7.45 -31.49 -16.57
C LEU A 274 8.21 -31.56 -15.24
N GLN A 275 8.91 -30.48 -14.86
CA GLN A 275 9.67 -30.43 -13.60
C GLN A 275 8.79 -30.67 -12.37
N ARG A 276 7.55 -30.15 -12.39
CA ARG A 276 6.54 -30.44 -11.35
C ARG A 276 6.28 -31.95 -11.24
N TYR A 277 5.98 -32.63 -12.34
CA TYR A 277 5.69 -34.07 -12.30
C TYR A 277 6.90 -34.87 -11.86
N ILE A 278 8.10 -34.56 -12.36
CA ILE A 278 9.34 -35.22 -11.91
C ILE A 278 9.52 -35.05 -10.39
N ARG A 279 9.30 -33.85 -9.85
CA ARG A 279 9.39 -33.61 -8.40
C ARG A 279 8.39 -34.45 -7.63
N LEU A 280 7.14 -34.51 -8.06
CA LEU A 280 6.08 -35.26 -7.39
C LEU A 280 6.29 -36.77 -7.45
N LEU A 281 6.79 -37.28 -8.58
CA LEU A 281 7.04 -38.71 -8.80
C LEU A 281 8.26 -39.21 -8.03
N ARG A 282 9.29 -38.38 -7.84
CA ARG A 282 10.55 -38.78 -7.19
C ARG A 282 10.36 -39.45 -5.82
N PRO A 283 9.64 -38.85 -4.83
CA PRO A 283 9.43 -39.51 -3.55
C PRO A 283 8.61 -40.80 -3.69
N LEU A 284 7.63 -40.84 -4.60
CA LEU A 284 6.79 -42.03 -4.83
C LEU A 284 7.57 -43.20 -5.44
N VAL A 285 8.53 -42.92 -6.33
CA VAL A 285 9.42 -43.96 -6.88
C VAL A 285 10.40 -44.46 -5.82
N LEU A 286 10.94 -43.55 -4.99
CA LEU A 286 11.83 -43.92 -3.89
C LEU A 286 11.14 -44.81 -2.85
N SER A 287 9.85 -44.57 -2.58
CA SER A 287 9.03 -45.38 -1.67
C SER A 287 8.42 -46.64 -2.32
N GLY A 288 8.64 -46.88 -3.62
CA GLY A 288 8.08 -48.03 -4.33
C GLY A 288 6.57 -47.97 -4.59
N GLN A 289 5.96 -46.78 -4.51
CA GLN A 289 4.51 -46.58 -4.69
C GLN A 289 4.06 -46.48 -6.16
N ILE A 290 5.01 -46.44 -7.10
CA ILE A 290 4.73 -46.40 -8.54
C ILE A 290 4.90 -47.81 -9.13
N PRO A 291 3.82 -48.45 -9.63
CA PRO A 291 3.90 -49.78 -10.23
C PRO A 291 4.91 -49.84 -11.39
N GLY A 292 5.78 -50.85 -11.38
CA GLY A 292 6.79 -51.05 -12.41
C GLY A 292 8.03 -50.15 -12.30
N TRP A 293 8.12 -49.30 -11.27
CA TRP A 293 9.29 -48.46 -11.00
C TRP A 293 9.92 -48.84 -9.66
N ARG A 294 11.23 -49.12 -9.64
CA ARG A 294 11.99 -49.40 -8.42
C ARG A 294 12.79 -48.18 -7.99
N ALA A 295 13.25 -48.13 -6.75
CA ALA A 295 14.07 -47.01 -6.24
C ALA A 295 15.34 -46.75 -7.09
N LYS A 296 15.90 -47.78 -7.73
CA LYS A 296 17.03 -47.65 -8.67
C LYS A 296 16.69 -46.91 -9.97
N ASP A 297 15.41 -46.86 -10.34
CA ASP A 297 14.93 -46.22 -11.57
C ASP A 297 14.73 -44.69 -11.42
N VAL A 298 14.93 -44.12 -10.23
CA VAL A 298 14.72 -42.68 -9.97
C VAL A 298 15.52 -41.79 -10.91
N GLY A 299 16.71 -42.23 -11.33
CA GLY A 299 17.53 -41.51 -12.31
C GLY A 299 16.81 -41.28 -13.64
N ARG A 300 16.03 -42.28 -14.10
CA ARG A 300 15.29 -42.28 -15.37
C ARG A 300 14.16 -41.26 -15.41
N LEU A 301 13.74 -40.71 -14.26
CA LEU A 301 12.73 -39.65 -14.22
C LEU A 301 13.18 -38.38 -14.96
N LYS A 302 14.50 -38.13 -15.03
CA LYS A 302 15.06 -36.95 -15.73
C LYS A 302 14.89 -37.04 -17.25
N ASP A 303 14.79 -38.26 -17.78
CA ASP A 303 14.72 -38.54 -19.21
C ASP A 303 13.27 -38.57 -19.74
N LEU A 304 12.28 -38.47 -18.83
CA LEU A 304 10.88 -38.50 -19.19
C LEU A 304 10.47 -37.25 -19.97
N GLN A 305 9.73 -37.48 -21.05
CA GLN A 305 8.99 -36.43 -21.73
C GLN A 305 7.74 -36.03 -20.93
N PHE A 306 7.25 -34.81 -21.15
CA PHE A 306 6.09 -34.26 -20.43
C PHE A 306 4.88 -35.21 -20.40
N LYS A 307 4.49 -35.76 -21.57
CA LYS A 307 3.35 -36.68 -21.68
C LYS A 307 3.56 -37.96 -20.86
N GLN A 308 4.78 -38.49 -20.82
CA GLN A 308 5.10 -39.72 -20.08
C GLN A 308 5.02 -39.48 -18.57
N ALA A 309 5.61 -38.39 -18.09
CA ALA A 309 5.55 -38.00 -16.68
C ALA A 309 4.10 -37.75 -16.22
N GLN A 310 3.30 -37.08 -17.06
CA GLN A 310 1.89 -36.84 -16.78
C GLN A 310 1.07 -38.14 -16.72
N LEU A 311 1.26 -39.06 -17.67
CA LEU A 311 0.58 -40.36 -17.68
C LEU A 311 0.93 -41.19 -16.45
N LEU A 312 2.20 -41.20 -16.04
CA LEU A 312 2.65 -41.91 -14.85
C LEU A 312 2.00 -41.36 -13.57
N TRP A 313 1.95 -40.03 -13.45
CA TRP A 313 1.26 -39.36 -12.35
C TRP A 313 -0.25 -39.68 -12.32
N ASN A 314 -0.92 -39.57 -13.47
CA ASN A 314 -2.35 -39.85 -13.56
C ASN A 314 -2.70 -41.30 -13.20
N ARG A 315 -1.87 -42.27 -13.63
CA ARG A 315 -2.04 -43.68 -13.27
C ARG A 315 -1.95 -43.90 -11.76
N HIS A 316 -0.98 -43.26 -11.10
CA HIS A 316 -0.83 -43.32 -9.65
C HIS A 316 -2.06 -42.71 -8.94
N MET A 317 -2.50 -41.51 -9.36
CA MET A 317 -3.69 -40.86 -8.78
C MET A 317 -4.96 -41.70 -8.94
N LEU A 318 -5.13 -42.38 -10.09
CA LEU A 318 -6.26 -43.30 -10.31
C LEU A 318 -6.18 -44.54 -9.41
N ALA A 319 -4.97 -45.06 -9.14
CA ALA A 319 -4.78 -46.19 -8.25
C ALA A 319 -5.08 -45.82 -6.79
N GLU A 320 -4.60 -44.68 -6.31
CA GLU A 320 -4.91 -44.15 -4.96
C GLU A 320 -6.44 -43.96 -4.78
N LYS A 321 -7.11 -43.37 -5.80
CA LYS A 321 -8.57 -43.19 -5.77
C LYS A 321 -9.35 -44.51 -5.67
N LYS A 322 -8.87 -45.57 -6.34
CA LYS A 322 -9.48 -46.91 -6.25
C LYS A 322 -9.27 -47.57 -4.88
N GLN A 323 -8.23 -47.17 -4.15
CA GLN A 323 -7.92 -47.68 -2.81
C GLN A 323 -8.63 -46.91 -1.70
N GLY A 324 -9.51 -45.95 -2.03
CA GLY A 324 -10.27 -45.18 -1.05
C GLY A 324 -9.41 -44.21 -0.21
N ARG A 325 -8.17 -43.93 -0.64
CA ARG A 325 -7.35 -42.90 -0.01
C ARG A 325 -7.81 -41.53 -0.52
N PRO A 326 -8.01 -40.56 0.39
CA PRO A 326 -8.58 -39.24 0.07
C PRO A 326 -7.74 -38.41 -0.90
#